data_AF-A0A972ECZ6-F1
#
_entry.id   AF-A0A972ECZ6-F1
#
_cell.length_a   1.000
_cell.length_b   1.000
_cell.length_c   1.000
_cell.angle_alpha   90.00
_cell.angle_beta   90.00
_cell.angle_gamma   90.00
#
_symmetry.space_group_name_H-M   'P 1'
#
loop_
_entity.id
_entity.type
_entity.pdbx_description
1 polymer ?
#
loop_
_entity_poly.entity_id
_entity_poly.type
_entity_poly.pdbx_seq_one_letter_code
_entity_poly.pdbx_strand_id
1 'polypeptide(L)'
;MKKTLYLILLLLFGTGVLMKAQTIRVGDHFYDGTTLFTVQEIRTGNIVYMAEASGDRELTLEEWPEKPGVFTLRPSRNAEEAPYETGFGTHIDYVRQPDNKYLVIYGDNDIVAKILPLVLPMPNIAAGSLWYNGSLVYDANPAEDGSVRMNAMAEGEEQEFILTPAMDEGDLFEVTDGPNGANNQYKEAAYARRIRQDGLDVICFYDKDNRLMDAMQATQIWDSQALNVNQWMAMLNGNYKTGGGKEVVIGDVYSTCGGVEMPLKAVTFNGMVTGVVDFGNGGPYLTGKTEAVPTQDGIRFTEVKMNDDEPWFERTVSYFDLTWTGNRSRFAFASEILLNGGLHRYDKALLRVMRNAILAAHGYVFQSKDLKTYFEAQPWYKPAASNSSIKLSLLEQLNVSLIQAAERAE
;
A
#
# COMPACT_ATOMS: atom_id res chain seq x y z
N MET A 1 -21.76 11.65 45.75
CA MET A 1 -21.82 10.60 44.71
C MET A 1 -23.23 10.55 44.14
N LYS A 2 -23.34 10.54 42.80
CA LYS A 2 -24.55 10.33 41.99
C LYS A 2 -25.65 11.41 42.08
N LYS A 3 -25.44 12.59 41.47
CA LYS A 3 -26.54 13.47 40.97
C LYS A 3 -26.11 14.61 40.03
N THR A 4 -24.93 14.56 39.41
CA THR A 4 -24.39 15.69 38.60
C THR A 4 -24.09 15.31 37.13
N LEU A 5 -24.71 14.26 36.59
CA LEU A 5 -24.44 13.81 35.22
C LEU A 5 -25.72 13.58 34.42
N TYR A 6 -26.70 14.49 34.48
CA TYR A 6 -27.92 14.39 33.68
C TYR A 6 -28.43 15.73 33.11
N LEU A 7 -27.62 16.79 33.14
CA LEU A 7 -28.06 18.13 32.73
C LEU A 7 -27.07 18.86 31.82
N ILE A 8 -26.31 18.15 30.99
CA ILE A 8 -25.46 18.73 29.93
C ILE A 8 -25.73 18.04 28.58
N LEU A 9 -26.99 17.72 28.27
CA LEU A 9 -27.35 17.13 26.97
C LEU A 9 -28.48 17.85 26.23
N LEU A 10 -28.89 19.04 26.67
CA LEU A 10 -30.11 19.69 26.14
C LEU A 10 -29.99 21.16 25.74
N LEU A 11 -28.79 21.74 25.63
CA LEU A 11 -28.65 23.16 25.27
C LEU A 11 -27.51 23.41 24.26
N LEU A 12 -27.71 22.98 23.01
CA LEU A 12 -27.09 23.59 21.83
C LEU A 12 -28.03 23.48 20.62
N PHE A 13 -29.18 24.17 20.67
CA PHE A 13 -29.89 24.59 19.46
C PHE A 13 -29.60 26.08 19.25
N GLY A 14 -28.73 26.37 18.28
CA GLY A 14 -28.33 27.73 17.93
C GLY A 14 -27.92 27.80 16.46
N THR A 15 -28.89 28.17 15.61
CA THR A 15 -28.77 28.89 14.34
C THR A 15 -27.75 28.43 13.29
N GLY A 16 -28.28 27.79 12.23
CA GLY A 16 -28.01 28.24 10.86
C GLY A 16 -26.68 27.85 10.22
N VAL A 17 -26.55 26.58 9.83
CA VAL A 17 -26.01 26.21 8.52
C VAL A 17 -26.88 25.08 7.99
N LEU A 18 -27.56 25.31 6.86
CA LEU A 18 -28.25 24.27 6.12
C LEU A 18 -27.18 23.39 5.43
N MET A 19 -26.47 22.57 6.20
CA MET A 19 -25.78 21.42 5.64
C MET A 19 -26.86 20.42 5.25
N LYS A 20 -27.02 20.17 3.95
CA LYS A 20 -27.80 19.02 3.47
C LYS A 20 -27.27 17.78 4.21
N ALA A 21 -28.13 17.20 5.04
CA ALA A 21 -27.78 16.15 5.98
C ALA A 21 -27.07 14.99 5.27
N GLN A 22 -25.97 14.52 5.85
CA GLN A 22 -25.41 13.23 5.51
C GLN A 22 -26.39 12.16 6.05
N THR A 23 -27.19 11.59 5.16
CA THR A 23 -28.17 10.54 5.44
C THR A 23 -27.48 9.17 5.47
N ILE A 24 -28.12 8.16 6.10
CA ILE A 24 -27.77 6.75 5.89
C ILE A 24 -27.77 6.49 4.38
N ARG A 25 -26.80 5.72 3.89
CA ARG A 25 -26.58 5.44 2.47
C ARG A 25 -26.71 3.94 2.18
N VAL A 26 -27.10 3.63 0.95
CA VAL A 26 -26.95 2.25 0.44
C VAL A 26 -25.48 1.87 0.51
N GLY A 27 -25.19 0.70 1.10
CA GLY A 27 -23.83 0.22 1.37
C GLY A 27 -23.26 0.59 2.74
N ASP A 28 -23.96 1.37 3.56
CA ASP A 28 -23.58 1.54 4.98
C ASP A 28 -23.73 0.20 5.72
N HIS A 29 -22.84 -0.11 6.66
CA HIS A 29 -22.93 -1.30 7.49
C HIS A 29 -23.15 -0.95 8.96
N PHE A 30 -23.97 -1.71 9.68
CA PHE A 30 -24.26 -1.51 11.09
C PHE A 30 -24.12 -2.82 11.85
N TYR A 31 -23.28 -2.85 12.88
CA TYR A 31 -23.00 -4.08 13.64
C TYR A 31 -23.64 -4.05 15.01
N ASP A 32 -24.39 -5.09 15.38
CA ASP A 32 -25.06 -5.17 16.68
C ASP A 32 -24.28 -5.98 17.73
N GLY A 33 -23.04 -6.39 17.45
CA GLY A 33 -22.29 -7.31 18.31
C GLY A 33 -22.53 -8.79 18.01
N THR A 34 -23.36 -9.12 17.02
CA THR A 34 -23.60 -10.50 16.55
C THR A 34 -23.84 -10.56 15.05
N THR A 35 -24.63 -9.63 14.50
CA THR A 35 -24.99 -9.55 13.08
C THR A 35 -24.50 -8.23 12.48
N LEU A 36 -23.91 -8.31 11.28
CA LEU A 36 -23.56 -7.17 10.44
C LEU A 36 -24.68 -6.90 9.42
N PHE A 37 -25.42 -5.83 9.61
CA PHE A 37 -26.48 -5.41 8.69
C PHE A 37 -25.90 -4.48 7.62
N THR A 38 -26.18 -4.76 6.35
CA THR A 38 -25.80 -3.90 5.23
C THR A 38 -27.03 -3.20 4.68
N VAL A 39 -27.00 -1.89 4.50
CA VAL A 39 -28.09 -1.14 3.86
C VAL A 39 -28.18 -1.51 2.39
N GLN A 40 -29.21 -2.29 2.04
CA GLN A 40 -29.42 -2.80 0.69
C GLN A 40 -30.16 -1.79 -0.19
N GLU A 41 -31.11 -1.06 0.39
CA GLU A 41 -32.01 -0.19 -0.37
C GLU A 41 -32.52 0.96 0.50
N ILE A 42 -32.70 2.12 -0.12
CA ILE A 42 -33.44 3.24 0.47
C ILE A 42 -34.62 3.57 -0.45
N ARG A 43 -35.83 3.18 -0.03
CA ARG A 43 -37.06 3.41 -0.80
C ARG A 43 -37.65 4.78 -0.48
N THR A 44 -38.17 5.44 -1.51
CA THR A 44 -38.89 6.72 -1.41
C THR A 44 -38.14 7.84 -0.66
N GLY A 45 -36.82 7.67 -0.46
CA GLY A 45 -35.97 8.59 0.27
C GLY A 45 -36.07 8.54 1.79
N ASN A 46 -36.95 7.72 2.38
CA ASN A 46 -37.22 7.71 3.82
C ASN A 46 -37.32 6.30 4.44
N ILE A 47 -37.34 5.23 3.66
CA ILE A 47 -37.37 3.86 4.19
C ILE A 47 -36.01 3.22 3.92
N VAL A 48 -35.26 2.94 4.98
CA VAL A 48 -33.96 2.27 4.93
C VAL A 48 -34.17 0.78 5.23
N TYR A 49 -33.84 -0.07 4.26
CA TYR A 49 -33.87 -1.51 4.44
C TYR A 49 -32.44 -2.04 4.47
N MET A 50 -32.11 -2.80 5.52
CA MET A 50 -30.81 -3.41 5.71
C MET A 50 -30.96 -4.87 6.13
N ALA A 51 -30.05 -5.71 5.66
CA ALA A 51 -30.08 -7.14 5.91
C ALA A 51 -28.67 -7.70 6.09
N GLU A 52 -28.57 -8.83 6.79
CA GLU A 52 -27.32 -9.60 6.82
C GLU A 52 -27.10 -10.34 5.49
N ALA A 53 -25.90 -10.87 5.29
CA ALA A 53 -25.50 -11.47 4.01
C ALA A 53 -26.37 -12.65 3.56
N SER A 54 -26.87 -13.48 4.48
CA SER A 54 -27.79 -14.59 4.15
C SER A 54 -29.21 -14.11 3.83
N GLY A 55 -29.58 -12.91 4.28
CA GLY A 55 -30.92 -12.36 4.19
C GLY A 55 -31.90 -12.88 5.26
N ASP A 56 -31.44 -13.69 6.22
CA ASP A 56 -32.33 -14.26 7.25
C ASP A 56 -32.72 -13.21 8.30
N ARG A 57 -31.80 -12.30 8.65
CA ARG A 57 -32.05 -11.16 9.54
C ARG A 57 -32.11 -9.85 8.77
N GLU A 58 -33.14 -9.06 9.07
CA GLU A 58 -33.46 -7.81 8.38
C GLU A 58 -33.92 -6.72 9.36
N LEU A 59 -33.47 -5.48 9.13
CA LEU A 59 -34.01 -4.29 9.79
C LEU A 59 -34.60 -3.34 8.75
N THR A 60 -35.80 -2.84 9.03
CA THR A 60 -36.46 -1.81 8.23
C THR A 60 -36.68 -0.58 9.10
N LEU A 61 -36.14 0.55 8.68
CA LEU A 61 -36.23 1.82 9.39
C LEU A 61 -37.00 2.83 8.53
N GLU A 62 -37.90 3.59 9.13
CA GLU A 62 -38.60 4.70 8.45
C GLU A 62 -38.23 6.04 9.11
N GLU A 63 -37.62 6.93 8.35
CA GLU A 63 -37.21 8.25 8.80
C GLU A 63 -38.40 9.17 9.05
N TRP A 64 -38.34 9.93 10.14
CA TRP A 64 -39.36 10.92 10.49
C TRP A 64 -39.23 12.16 9.60
N PRO A 65 -40.28 12.54 8.85
CA PRO A 65 -40.23 13.69 7.94
C PRO A 65 -39.84 15.00 8.63
N GLU A 66 -40.23 15.18 9.89
CA GLU A 66 -40.01 16.41 10.67
C GLU A 66 -38.74 16.37 11.54
N LYS A 67 -38.06 15.22 11.65
CA LYS A 67 -36.86 15.04 12.48
C LYS A 67 -35.79 14.20 11.76
N PRO A 68 -34.96 14.80 10.90
CA PRO A 68 -33.92 14.08 10.17
C PRO A 68 -32.92 13.35 11.09
N GLY A 69 -32.63 12.09 10.79
CA GLY A 69 -31.83 11.21 11.63
C GLY A 69 -32.59 10.52 12.77
N VAL A 70 -33.91 10.70 12.85
CA VAL A 70 -34.79 9.92 13.74
C VAL A 70 -35.58 8.93 12.89
N PHE A 71 -35.63 7.68 13.34
CA PHE A 71 -36.28 6.58 12.64
C PHE A 71 -37.25 5.83 13.54
N THR A 72 -38.20 5.17 12.90
CA THR A 72 -39.05 4.16 13.53
C THR A 72 -38.71 2.77 12.99
N LEU A 73 -38.56 1.80 13.89
CA LEU A 73 -38.43 0.40 13.54
C LEU A 73 -39.74 -0.12 12.94
N ARG A 74 -39.68 -0.66 11.73
CA ARG A 74 -40.81 -1.22 10.98
C ARG A 74 -40.65 -2.73 10.78
N PRO A 75 -41.76 -3.46 10.60
CA PRO A 75 -41.71 -4.85 10.18
C PRO A 75 -40.97 -4.99 8.85
N SER A 76 -39.94 -5.85 8.84
CA SER A 76 -39.31 -6.31 7.60
C SER A 76 -40.18 -7.39 6.94
N ARG A 77 -39.87 -7.78 5.70
CA ARG A 77 -40.77 -8.63 4.89
C ARG A 77 -41.03 -9.99 5.53
N ASN A 78 -40.02 -10.53 6.21
CA ASN A 78 -40.04 -11.85 6.82
C ASN A 78 -40.04 -11.80 8.36
N ALA A 79 -40.19 -10.63 8.97
CA ALA A 79 -40.08 -10.48 10.42
C ALA A 79 -41.42 -10.78 11.12
N GLU A 80 -41.45 -11.84 11.92
CA GLU A 80 -42.60 -12.18 12.79
C GLU A 80 -42.60 -11.36 14.09
N GLU A 81 -41.42 -11.03 14.63
CA GLU A 81 -41.23 -10.26 15.86
C GLU A 81 -40.21 -9.15 15.68
N ALA A 82 -40.30 -8.11 16.52
CA ALA A 82 -39.33 -7.03 16.51
C ALA A 82 -38.03 -7.44 17.24
N PRO A 83 -36.85 -7.09 16.70
CA PRO A 83 -35.56 -7.46 17.30
C PRO A 83 -35.29 -6.75 18.63
N TYR A 84 -34.29 -7.26 19.35
CA TYR A 84 -33.74 -6.70 20.60
C TYR A 84 -34.75 -6.60 21.75
N GLU A 85 -35.74 -7.50 21.78
CA GLU A 85 -36.83 -7.50 22.78
C GLU A 85 -37.59 -6.17 22.81
N THR A 86 -37.66 -5.49 21.65
CA THR A 86 -38.41 -4.24 21.47
C THR A 86 -39.73 -4.50 20.76
N GLY A 87 -40.53 -3.46 20.54
CA GLY A 87 -41.72 -3.50 19.69
C GLY A 87 -41.52 -2.81 18.34
N PHE A 88 -42.25 -3.20 17.30
CA PHE A 88 -42.37 -2.36 16.11
C PHE A 88 -42.99 -1.00 16.48
N GLY A 89 -42.52 0.09 15.86
CA GLY A 89 -42.84 1.44 16.30
C GLY A 89 -41.77 2.06 17.20
N THR A 90 -40.81 1.25 17.66
CA THR A 90 -39.68 1.69 18.48
C THR A 90 -38.90 2.84 17.82
N HIS A 91 -38.55 3.81 18.66
CA HIS A 91 -37.72 4.98 18.31
C HIS A 91 -36.26 4.57 18.14
N ILE A 92 -35.62 5.11 17.10
CA ILE A 92 -34.21 4.88 16.77
C ILE A 92 -33.56 6.21 16.41
N ASP A 93 -32.46 6.56 17.08
CA ASP A 93 -31.67 7.74 16.76
C ASP A 93 -30.42 7.36 15.96
N TYR A 94 -30.22 7.99 14.81
CA TYR A 94 -28.94 7.96 14.10
C TYR A 94 -28.05 9.10 14.63
N VAL A 95 -27.20 8.75 15.58
CA VAL A 95 -26.28 9.68 16.23
C VAL A 95 -25.03 9.85 15.36
N ARG A 96 -24.65 11.10 15.14
CA ARG A 96 -23.53 11.51 14.30
C ARG A 96 -22.61 12.42 15.11
N GLN A 97 -21.50 11.87 15.58
CA GLN A 97 -20.41 12.61 16.19
C GLN A 97 -19.22 12.66 15.21
N PRO A 98 -18.26 13.61 15.38
CA PRO A 98 -17.11 13.73 14.49
C PRO A 98 -16.35 12.42 14.25
N ASP A 99 -16.28 11.58 15.29
CA ASP A 99 -15.47 10.36 15.30
C ASP A 99 -16.31 9.07 15.49
N ASN A 100 -17.64 9.16 15.45
CA ASN A 100 -18.51 8.01 15.66
C ASN A 100 -19.90 8.23 15.05
N LYS A 101 -20.38 7.25 14.29
CA LYS A 101 -21.75 7.19 13.79
C LYS A 101 -22.38 5.90 14.26
N TYR A 102 -23.61 5.95 14.79
CA TYR A 102 -24.27 4.76 15.30
C TYR A 102 -25.79 4.92 15.35
N LEU A 103 -26.51 3.81 15.27
CA LEU A 103 -27.93 3.74 15.57
C LEU A 103 -28.11 3.41 17.05
N VAL A 104 -28.93 4.19 17.75
CA VAL A 104 -29.36 3.91 19.12
C VAL A 104 -30.80 3.43 19.05
N ILE A 105 -31.03 2.18 19.46
CA ILE A 105 -32.35 1.58 19.53
C ILE A 105 -32.83 1.66 20.98
N TYR A 106 -33.99 2.25 21.17
CA TYR A 106 -34.60 2.42 22.49
C TYR A 106 -35.59 1.28 22.77
N GLY A 107 -35.66 0.78 23.99
CA GLY A 107 -36.70 -0.13 24.46
C GLY A 107 -37.74 0.62 25.28
N ASP A 108 -38.43 -0.11 26.15
CA ASP A 108 -39.46 0.46 27.01
C ASP A 108 -38.93 1.61 27.89
N ASN A 109 -39.76 2.64 28.06
CA ASN A 109 -39.47 3.84 28.87
C ASN A 109 -38.20 4.61 28.44
N ASP A 110 -37.89 4.63 27.14
CA ASP A 110 -36.73 5.34 26.55
C ASP A 110 -35.36 4.85 27.08
N ILE A 111 -35.29 3.59 27.55
CA ILE A 111 -34.03 2.95 27.93
C ILE A 111 -33.33 2.45 26.67
N VAL A 112 -32.02 2.67 26.52
CA VAL A 112 -31.26 2.14 25.37
C VAL A 112 -31.26 0.61 25.40
N ALA A 113 -31.88 -0.02 24.40
CA ALA A 113 -31.90 -1.46 24.22
C ALA A 113 -30.66 -1.95 23.45
N LYS A 114 -30.22 -1.20 22.44
CA LYS A 114 -29.07 -1.56 21.62
C LYS A 114 -28.38 -0.35 21.00
N ILE A 115 -27.08 -0.47 20.74
CA ILE A 115 -26.31 0.49 19.93
C ILE A 115 -25.66 -0.29 18.80
N LEU A 116 -25.90 0.16 17.57
CA LEU A 116 -25.30 -0.40 16.35
C LEU A 116 -24.34 0.63 15.76
N PRO A 117 -23.02 0.53 16.02
CA PRO A 117 -22.03 1.34 15.31
C PRO A 117 -22.15 1.17 13.79
N LEU A 118 -22.05 2.29 13.07
CA LEU A 118 -21.78 2.29 11.64
C LEU A 118 -20.38 1.73 11.46
N VAL A 119 -20.29 0.55 10.86
CA VAL A 119 -19.05 -0.05 10.42
C VAL A 119 -18.83 0.43 8.99
N LEU A 120 -17.65 0.96 8.71
CA LEU A 120 -17.31 1.31 7.34
C LEU A 120 -17.30 0.05 6.48
N PRO A 121 -17.54 0.18 5.17
CA PRO A 121 -17.36 -0.92 4.25
C PRO A 121 -16.05 -1.62 4.57
N MET A 122 -16.16 -2.93 4.83
CA MET A 122 -15.03 -3.80 5.15
C MET A 122 -13.84 -3.40 4.29
N PRO A 123 -12.63 -3.31 4.84
CA PRO A 123 -11.48 -3.05 4.02
C PRO A 123 -11.51 -4.08 2.90
N ASN A 124 -11.67 -3.61 1.66
CA ASN A 124 -12.02 -4.45 0.50
C ASN A 124 -10.84 -5.36 0.08
N ILE A 125 -10.04 -5.83 1.03
CA ILE A 125 -8.95 -6.75 0.85
C ILE A 125 -9.60 -8.13 0.84
N ALA A 126 -9.69 -8.71 -0.35
CA ALA A 126 -10.37 -9.99 -0.54
C ALA A 126 -9.61 -11.12 0.17
N ALA A 127 -10.35 -12.09 0.69
CA ALA A 127 -9.77 -13.33 1.18
C ALA A 127 -8.96 -14.03 0.09
N GLY A 128 -7.74 -14.48 0.43
CA GLY A 128 -6.84 -15.10 -0.53
C GLY A 128 -6.09 -14.12 -1.43
N SER A 129 -6.28 -12.81 -1.28
CA SER A 129 -5.54 -11.83 -2.07
C SER A 129 -4.08 -11.76 -1.63
N LEU A 130 -3.17 -11.65 -2.60
CA LEU A 130 -1.73 -11.68 -2.37
C LEU A 130 -1.15 -10.27 -2.40
N TRP A 131 -0.24 -10.00 -1.46
CA TRP A 131 0.35 -8.68 -1.26
C TRP A 131 1.85 -8.77 -1.11
N TYR A 132 2.59 -8.13 -1.99
CA TYR A 132 4.05 -8.22 -2.03
C TYR A 132 4.68 -6.94 -1.52
N ASN A 133 5.56 -7.05 -0.52
CA ASN A 133 6.21 -5.92 0.12
C ASN A 133 7.64 -5.63 -0.37
N GLY A 134 8.10 -6.26 -1.45
CA GLY A 134 9.50 -6.12 -1.88
C GLY A 134 10.45 -7.18 -1.32
N SER A 135 9.96 -8.09 -0.49
CA SER A 135 10.73 -9.23 0.04
C SER A 135 9.88 -10.50 0.13
N LEU A 136 8.69 -10.39 0.72
CA LEU A 136 7.76 -11.47 0.99
C LEU A 136 6.40 -11.19 0.35
N VAL A 137 5.70 -12.27 -0.01
CA VAL A 137 4.29 -12.22 -0.37
C VAL A 137 3.48 -12.60 0.86
N TYR A 138 2.44 -11.83 1.15
CA TYR A 138 1.47 -12.04 2.21
C TYR A 138 0.14 -12.46 1.62
N ASP A 139 -0.49 -13.44 2.25
CA ASP A 139 -1.88 -13.82 2.01
C ASP A 139 -2.81 -13.10 3.00
N ALA A 140 -3.88 -12.52 2.47
CA ALA A 140 -4.86 -11.77 3.24
C ALA A 140 -6.04 -12.64 3.68
N ASN A 141 -6.26 -12.67 5.00
CA ASN A 141 -7.32 -13.43 5.66
C ASN A 141 -8.23 -12.47 6.44
N PRO A 142 -9.26 -11.89 5.78
CA PRO A 142 -10.22 -11.01 6.44
C PRO A 142 -11.11 -11.79 7.40
N ALA A 143 -11.44 -11.17 8.54
CA ALA A 143 -12.36 -11.65 9.55
C ALA A 143 -13.73 -10.93 9.44
N GLU A 144 -14.74 -11.46 10.14
CA GLU A 144 -16.11 -10.90 10.15
C GLU A 144 -16.18 -9.48 10.72
N ASP A 145 -15.25 -9.12 11.61
CA ASP A 145 -15.14 -7.77 12.19
C ASP A 145 -14.43 -6.77 11.27
N GLY A 146 -14.05 -7.19 10.06
CA GLY A 146 -13.35 -6.40 9.07
C GLY A 146 -11.84 -6.31 9.29
N SER A 147 -11.28 -6.85 10.38
CA SER A 147 -9.83 -6.97 10.51
C SER A 147 -9.27 -7.92 9.46
N VAL A 148 -8.04 -7.67 9.00
CA VAL A 148 -7.38 -8.50 7.99
C VAL A 148 -6.07 -9.02 8.53
N ARG A 149 -5.99 -10.34 8.72
CA ARG A 149 -4.73 -10.99 9.07
C ARG A 149 -3.91 -11.20 7.80
N MET A 150 -2.68 -10.71 7.83
CA MET A 150 -1.73 -10.81 6.73
C MET A 150 -0.66 -11.82 7.12
N ASN A 151 -0.58 -12.95 6.42
CA ASN A 151 0.36 -14.03 6.73
C ASN A 151 1.41 -14.16 5.63
N ALA A 152 2.70 -14.14 5.96
CA ALA A 152 3.74 -14.39 4.99
C ALA A 152 3.64 -15.82 4.42
N MET A 153 3.81 -15.94 3.10
CA MET A 153 3.68 -17.19 2.37
C MET A 153 4.98 -17.99 2.25
N ALA A 154 6.11 -17.43 2.69
CA ALA A 154 7.41 -18.07 2.56
C ALA A 154 7.67 -19.10 3.67
N GLU A 155 8.20 -20.27 3.31
CA GLU A 155 8.56 -21.31 4.28
C GLU A 155 9.63 -20.83 5.28
N GLY A 156 9.37 -21.01 6.58
CA GLY A 156 10.30 -20.69 7.67
C GLY A 156 10.28 -19.23 8.15
N GLU A 157 9.54 -18.34 7.48
CA GLU A 157 9.31 -16.96 7.92
C GLU A 157 7.98 -16.87 8.66
N GLU A 158 8.02 -16.95 9.99
CA GLU A 158 6.88 -16.67 10.86
C GLU A 158 6.66 -15.14 10.91
N GLN A 159 6.23 -14.54 9.81
CA GLN A 159 5.86 -13.12 9.74
C GLN A 159 4.36 -12.96 9.55
N GLU A 160 3.74 -12.21 10.45
CA GLU A 160 2.31 -11.91 10.38
C GLU A 160 2.00 -10.59 11.07
N PHE A 161 0.89 -9.98 10.68
CA PHE A 161 0.33 -8.80 11.33
C PHE A 161 -1.16 -8.71 11.04
N ILE A 162 -1.87 -7.88 11.81
CA ILE A 162 -3.30 -7.63 11.63
C ILE A 162 -3.49 -6.17 11.23
N LEU A 163 -4.33 -5.96 10.21
CA LEU A 163 -4.82 -4.66 9.79
C LEU A 163 -6.25 -4.49 10.32
N THR A 164 -6.42 -3.68 11.36
CA THR A 164 -7.74 -3.39 11.93
C THR A 164 -8.25 -2.07 11.34
N PRO A 165 -9.37 -2.07 10.59
CA PRO A 165 -9.89 -0.84 9.98
C PRO A 165 -10.25 0.19 11.04
N ALA A 166 -9.87 1.44 10.80
CA ALA A 166 -10.28 2.56 11.64
C ALA A 166 -11.77 2.87 11.39
N MET A 167 -12.55 3.07 12.47
CA MET A 167 -14.02 3.22 12.40
C MET A 167 -14.53 4.36 11.51
N ASP A 168 -13.70 5.35 11.15
CA ASP A 168 -14.10 6.52 10.32
C ASP A 168 -13.41 6.64 8.94
N GLU A 169 -12.39 5.82 8.65
CA GLU A 169 -11.69 5.80 7.35
C GLU A 169 -11.48 4.35 6.84
N GLY A 170 -12.32 3.87 5.91
CA GLY A 170 -12.36 2.45 5.51
C GLY A 170 -11.15 1.93 4.73
N ASP A 171 -10.23 2.81 4.38
CA ASP A 171 -8.93 2.48 3.79
C ASP A 171 -7.78 2.76 4.79
N LEU A 172 -8.06 3.14 6.04
CA LEU A 172 -7.08 3.39 7.11
C LEU A 172 -7.13 2.24 8.12
N PHE A 173 -5.96 1.84 8.60
CA PHE A 173 -5.80 0.68 9.47
C PHE A 173 -4.87 0.97 10.63
N GLU A 174 -5.24 0.49 11.81
CA GLU A 174 -4.29 0.19 12.86
C GLU A 174 -3.53 -1.10 12.51
N VAL A 175 -2.23 -1.12 12.80
CA VAL A 175 -1.37 -2.28 12.55
C VAL A 175 -0.99 -2.90 13.89
N THR A 176 -1.35 -4.15 14.10
CA THR A 176 -1.05 -4.87 15.35
C THR A 176 -0.39 -6.21 15.08
N ASP A 177 0.23 -6.78 16.11
CA ASP A 177 0.87 -8.09 16.02
C ASP A 177 -0.18 -9.18 15.77
N GLY A 178 0.23 -10.23 15.05
CA GLY A 178 -0.61 -11.41 14.90
C GLY A 178 -0.65 -12.29 16.15
N PRO A 179 -1.62 -13.22 16.21
CA PRO A 179 -1.94 -13.98 17.41
C PRO A 179 -0.87 -14.99 17.82
N ASN A 180 0.05 -15.36 16.92
CA ASN A 180 1.04 -16.41 17.16
C ASN A 180 2.38 -15.88 17.72
N GLY A 181 2.50 -14.58 18.00
CA GLY A 181 3.77 -13.98 18.46
C GLY A 181 4.87 -13.97 17.39
N ALA A 182 4.46 -14.12 16.14
CA ALA A 182 5.31 -14.07 14.96
C ALA A 182 5.78 -12.64 14.67
N ASN A 183 6.85 -12.51 13.88
CA ASN A 183 7.56 -11.24 13.70
C ASN A 183 6.76 -10.27 12.81
N ASN A 184 6.26 -9.19 13.41
CA ASN A 184 5.62 -8.09 12.69
C ASN A 184 6.66 -7.02 12.31
N GLN A 185 7.06 -7.00 11.04
CA GLN A 185 7.98 -5.98 10.53
C GLN A 185 7.42 -4.55 10.54
N TYR A 186 6.08 -4.41 10.63
CA TYR A 186 5.39 -3.13 10.64
C TYR A 186 4.93 -2.69 12.03
N LYS A 187 5.44 -3.31 13.10
CA LYS A 187 5.07 -2.99 14.49
C LYS A 187 5.31 -1.52 14.89
N GLU A 188 6.23 -0.85 14.21
CA GLU A 188 6.56 0.57 14.45
C GLU A 188 5.71 1.53 13.57
N ALA A 189 4.87 0.99 12.67
CA ALA A 189 3.95 1.79 11.88
C ALA A 189 2.86 2.36 12.80
N ALA A 190 2.62 3.67 12.71
CA ALA A 190 1.53 4.31 13.42
C ALA A 190 0.17 3.95 12.81
N TYR A 191 0.12 3.77 11.49
CA TYR A 191 -1.05 3.31 10.75
C TYR A 191 -0.64 2.78 9.38
N ALA A 192 -1.53 2.03 8.75
CA ALA A 192 -1.47 1.70 7.33
C ALA A 192 -2.63 2.34 6.58
N ARG A 193 -2.44 2.65 5.30
CA ARG A 193 -3.50 3.15 4.42
C ARG A 193 -3.47 2.42 3.09
N ARG A 194 -4.60 1.86 2.67
CA ARG A 194 -4.77 1.34 1.32
C ARG A 194 -5.05 2.47 0.33
N ILE A 195 -4.40 2.44 -0.82
CA ILE A 195 -4.55 3.44 -1.86
C ILE A 195 -4.80 2.72 -3.19
N ARG A 196 -5.91 3.09 -3.85
CA ARG A 196 -6.32 2.55 -5.15
C ARG A 196 -6.46 3.69 -6.15
N GLN A 197 -5.43 3.92 -6.95
CA GLN A 197 -5.39 5.02 -7.91
C GLN A 197 -4.36 4.71 -9.02
N ASP A 198 -4.59 5.23 -10.23
CA ASP A 198 -3.71 5.05 -11.39
C ASP A 198 -3.44 3.57 -11.74
N GLY A 199 -4.39 2.67 -11.42
CA GLY A 199 -4.25 1.23 -11.62
C GLY A 199 -3.41 0.51 -10.56
N LEU A 200 -2.84 1.24 -9.60
CA LEU A 200 -2.18 0.67 -8.43
C LEU A 200 -3.18 0.33 -7.34
N ASP A 201 -2.90 -0.76 -6.64
CA ASP A 201 -3.56 -1.14 -5.39
C ASP A 201 -2.47 -1.47 -4.38
N VAL A 202 -2.26 -0.58 -3.42
CA VAL A 202 -1.16 -0.64 -2.47
C VAL A 202 -1.64 -0.43 -1.05
N ILE A 203 -0.96 -1.03 -0.09
CA ILE A 203 -1.08 -0.72 1.34
C ILE A 203 0.22 -0.06 1.77
N CYS A 204 0.12 1.19 2.21
CA CYS A 204 1.23 2.04 2.61
C CYS A 204 1.31 2.13 4.13
N PHE A 205 2.48 1.94 4.72
CA PHE A 205 2.73 1.98 6.16
C PHE A 205 3.41 3.29 6.53
N TYR A 206 2.89 3.99 7.53
CA TYR A 206 3.36 5.33 7.90
C TYR A 206 3.84 5.39 9.34
N ASP A 207 4.86 6.21 9.59
CA ASP A 207 5.28 6.56 10.94
C ASP A 207 4.34 7.61 11.58
N LYS A 208 4.57 7.92 12.86
CA LYS A 208 3.81 8.92 13.62
C LYS A 208 3.92 10.36 13.07
N ASP A 209 4.89 10.63 12.20
CA ASP A 209 5.10 11.93 11.55
C ASP A 209 4.48 11.95 10.14
N ASN A 210 3.64 10.95 9.80
CA ASN A 210 3.04 10.73 8.48
C ASN A 210 4.05 10.51 7.35
N ARG A 211 5.24 10.00 7.65
CA ARG A 211 6.22 9.62 6.61
C ARG A 211 6.02 8.17 6.21
N LEU A 212 6.06 7.91 4.90
CA LEU A 212 6.05 6.55 4.39
C LEU A 212 7.28 5.80 4.91
N MET A 213 7.03 4.64 5.50
CA MET A 213 8.05 3.69 5.95
C MET A 213 8.25 2.60 4.91
N ASP A 214 7.14 2.02 4.44
CA ASP A 214 7.12 0.92 3.48
C ASP A 214 5.78 0.86 2.74
N ALA A 215 5.70 0.07 1.68
CA ALA A 215 4.46 -0.20 0.95
C ALA A 215 4.44 -1.62 0.36
N MET A 216 3.29 -2.27 0.43
CA MET A 216 3.03 -3.50 -0.31
C MET A 216 2.05 -3.27 -1.45
N GLN A 217 2.24 -4.00 -2.55
CA GLN A 217 1.37 -3.96 -3.72
C GLN A 217 0.59 -5.26 -3.87
N ALA A 218 -0.66 -5.16 -4.30
CA ALA A 218 -1.43 -6.34 -4.70
C ALA A 218 -0.72 -7.06 -5.86
N THR A 219 -0.68 -8.39 -5.81
CA THR A 219 -0.03 -9.24 -6.81
C THR A 219 -0.89 -10.47 -7.11
N GLN A 220 -0.61 -11.11 -8.24
CA GLN A 220 -1.15 -12.43 -8.59
C GLN A 220 -0.09 -13.53 -8.49
N ILE A 221 1.14 -13.16 -8.12
CA ILE A 221 2.28 -14.05 -8.02
C ILE A 221 2.52 -14.33 -6.54
N TRP A 222 2.44 -15.62 -6.16
CA TRP A 222 2.69 -16.08 -4.79
C TRP A 222 4.18 -16.29 -4.49
N ASP A 223 4.98 -16.54 -5.53
CA ASP A 223 6.42 -16.78 -5.43
C ASP A 223 7.18 -15.46 -5.20
N SER A 224 7.53 -15.20 -3.94
CA SER A 224 8.31 -14.04 -3.54
C SER A 224 9.71 -14.02 -4.17
N GLN A 225 10.33 -15.19 -4.38
CA GLN A 225 11.68 -15.29 -4.94
C GLN A 225 11.68 -14.84 -6.40
N ALA A 226 10.68 -15.28 -7.17
CA ALA A 226 10.49 -14.84 -8.55
C ALA A 226 10.25 -13.32 -8.64
N LEU A 227 9.42 -12.76 -7.75
CA LEU A 227 9.17 -11.31 -7.71
C LEU A 227 10.44 -10.51 -7.37
N ASN A 228 11.20 -10.95 -6.38
CA ASN A 228 12.47 -10.33 -5.98
C ASN A 228 13.45 -10.28 -7.16
N VAL A 229 13.61 -11.41 -7.87
CA VAL A 229 14.49 -11.50 -9.05
C VAL A 229 13.99 -10.60 -10.17
N ASN A 230 12.69 -10.63 -10.48
CA ASN A 230 12.12 -9.84 -11.57
C ASN A 230 12.28 -8.33 -11.33
N GLN A 231 11.99 -7.86 -10.11
CA GLN A 231 12.18 -6.45 -9.76
C GLN A 231 13.64 -6.03 -9.86
N TRP A 232 14.56 -6.83 -9.32
CA TRP A 232 15.99 -6.50 -9.38
C TRP A 232 16.54 -6.50 -10.80
N MET A 233 16.18 -7.49 -11.62
CA MET A 233 16.60 -7.54 -13.03
C MET A 233 16.04 -6.35 -13.83
N ALA A 234 14.79 -5.94 -13.58
CA ALA A 234 14.21 -4.75 -14.20
C ALA A 234 15.03 -3.47 -13.90
N MET A 235 15.72 -3.39 -12.77
CA MET A 235 16.60 -2.26 -12.43
C MET A 235 17.94 -2.27 -13.19
N LEU A 236 18.35 -3.43 -13.73
CA LEU A 236 19.57 -3.58 -14.53
C LEU A 236 19.28 -3.44 -16.03
N ASN A 237 18.07 -3.76 -16.46
CA ASN A 237 17.68 -3.80 -17.87
C ASN A 237 17.90 -2.48 -18.62
N GLY A 238 18.28 -2.62 -19.89
CA GLY A 238 18.31 -1.52 -20.85
C GLY A 238 19.57 -1.50 -21.70
N ASN A 239 19.81 -0.33 -22.30
CA ASN A 239 20.85 -0.15 -23.30
C ASN A 239 22.05 0.58 -22.68
N TYR A 240 23.22 0.03 -22.93
CA TYR A 240 24.49 0.49 -22.41
C TYR A 240 25.58 0.47 -23.48
N LYS A 241 26.75 0.97 -23.11
CA LYS A 241 27.99 0.80 -23.85
C LYS A 241 29.15 0.48 -22.92
N THR A 242 30.10 -0.30 -23.40
CA THR A 242 31.39 -0.49 -22.70
C THR A 242 32.25 0.77 -22.80
N GLY A 243 33.31 0.86 -21.98
CA GLY A 243 34.33 1.91 -22.12
C GLY A 243 35.02 1.94 -23.50
N GLY A 244 35.03 0.82 -24.23
CA GLY A 244 35.50 0.72 -25.61
C GLY A 244 34.46 1.08 -26.68
N GLY A 245 33.27 1.54 -26.28
CA GLY A 245 32.20 1.98 -27.19
C GLY A 245 31.36 0.87 -27.80
N LYS A 246 31.48 -0.39 -27.34
CA LYS A 246 30.62 -1.48 -27.83
C LYS A 246 29.24 -1.38 -27.19
N GLU A 247 28.20 -1.51 -28.00
CA GLU A 247 26.82 -1.58 -27.53
C GLU A 247 26.57 -2.83 -26.70
N VAL A 248 25.85 -2.65 -25.59
CA VAL A 248 25.44 -3.71 -24.68
C VAL A 248 23.95 -3.56 -24.39
N VAL A 249 23.20 -4.65 -24.49
CA VAL A 249 21.79 -4.71 -24.05
C VAL A 249 21.71 -5.69 -22.90
N ILE A 250 21.20 -5.25 -21.76
CA ILE A 250 20.85 -6.12 -20.62
C ILE A 250 19.34 -6.34 -20.69
N GLY A 251 18.91 -7.60 -20.81
CA GLY A 251 17.52 -8.01 -20.70
C GLY A 251 17.29 -8.94 -19.51
N ASP A 252 16.11 -9.55 -19.44
CA ASP A 252 15.69 -10.34 -18.27
C ASP A 252 16.48 -11.64 -18.09
N VAL A 253 16.79 -12.32 -19.19
CA VAL A 253 17.42 -13.66 -19.20
C VAL A 253 18.60 -13.78 -20.17
N TYR A 254 18.77 -12.79 -21.04
CA TYR A 254 19.89 -12.69 -21.97
C TYR A 254 20.45 -11.27 -21.97
N SER A 255 21.73 -11.15 -22.27
CA SER A 255 22.33 -9.88 -22.65
C SER A 255 23.04 -10.02 -24.00
N THR A 256 23.30 -8.89 -24.65
CA THR A 256 24.09 -8.86 -25.89
C THR A 256 25.23 -7.88 -25.74
N CYS A 257 26.38 -8.17 -26.35
CA CYS A 257 27.52 -7.25 -26.42
C CYS A 257 28.12 -7.30 -27.82
N GLY A 258 28.06 -6.18 -28.56
CA GLY A 258 28.55 -6.11 -29.94
C GLY A 258 27.90 -7.16 -30.86
N GLY A 259 26.62 -7.48 -30.64
CA GLY A 259 25.86 -8.49 -31.40
C GLY A 259 26.03 -9.94 -30.95
N VAL A 260 26.86 -10.22 -29.93
CA VAL A 260 26.99 -11.56 -29.34
C VAL A 260 26.04 -11.68 -28.15
N GLU A 261 25.10 -12.62 -28.23
CA GLU A 261 24.20 -12.97 -27.13
C GLU A 261 24.89 -13.86 -26.10
N MET A 262 24.54 -13.66 -24.84
CA MET A 262 25.02 -14.46 -23.72
C MET A 262 23.90 -14.64 -22.68
N PRO A 263 23.87 -15.78 -21.99
CA PRO A 263 22.91 -16.00 -20.92
C PRO A 263 23.14 -14.97 -19.81
N LEU A 264 22.06 -14.62 -19.13
CA LEU A 264 22.10 -13.74 -17.98
C LEU A 264 21.21 -14.33 -16.90
N LYS A 265 21.82 -14.70 -15.78
CA LYS A 265 21.09 -15.31 -14.66
C LYS A 265 21.37 -14.57 -13.36
N ALA A 266 20.31 -14.16 -12.67
CA ALA A 266 20.41 -13.70 -11.29
C ALA A 266 20.92 -14.83 -10.39
N VAL A 267 21.96 -14.55 -9.60
CA VAL A 267 22.44 -15.46 -8.58
C VAL A 267 21.70 -15.15 -7.28
N THR A 268 21.00 -16.16 -6.77
CA THR A 268 20.19 -16.05 -5.55
C THR A 268 20.75 -16.95 -4.45
N PHE A 269 20.57 -16.55 -3.20
CA PHE A 269 20.82 -17.37 -2.02
C PHE A 269 19.52 -17.51 -1.25
N ASN A 270 19.00 -18.74 -1.10
CA ASN A 270 17.68 -19.00 -0.50
C ASN A 270 16.56 -18.11 -1.08
N GLY A 271 16.59 -17.88 -2.40
CA GLY A 271 15.60 -17.04 -3.08
C GLY A 271 15.82 -15.53 -2.97
N MET A 272 16.79 -15.08 -2.17
CA MET A 272 17.14 -13.67 -2.08
C MET A 272 18.15 -13.31 -3.16
N VAL A 273 17.94 -12.15 -3.77
CA VAL A 273 18.90 -11.55 -4.71
C VAL A 273 20.23 -11.27 -3.98
N THR A 274 21.35 -11.69 -4.57
CA THR A 274 22.68 -11.46 -3.98
C THR A 274 23.35 -10.18 -4.50
N GLY A 275 22.82 -9.58 -5.57
CA GLY A 275 23.51 -8.53 -6.33
C GLY A 275 24.43 -9.09 -7.43
N VAL A 276 24.59 -10.41 -7.51
CA VAL A 276 25.45 -11.09 -8.49
C VAL A 276 24.64 -11.63 -9.65
N VAL A 277 25.14 -11.41 -10.87
CA VAL A 277 24.67 -12.05 -12.09
C VAL A 277 25.72 -13.01 -12.63
N ASP A 278 25.29 -14.08 -13.28
CA ASP A 278 26.15 -15.00 -14.02
C ASP A 278 25.90 -14.82 -15.53
N PHE A 279 26.94 -14.37 -16.24
CA PHE A 279 26.93 -14.22 -17.71
C PHE A 279 27.30 -15.51 -18.44
N GLY A 280 27.55 -16.61 -17.71
CA GLY A 280 28.04 -17.87 -18.24
C GLY A 280 29.41 -17.71 -18.91
N ASN A 281 29.71 -18.61 -19.87
CA ASN A 281 30.96 -18.60 -20.64
C ASN A 281 30.80 -17.93 -22.03
N GLY A 282 29.89 -16.97 -22.15
CA GLY A 282 29.29 -16.56 -23.43
C GLY A 282 30.01 -15.47 -24.23
N GLY A 283 30.99 -14.73 -23.69
CA GLY A 283 31.60 -13.64 -24.46
C GLY A 283 32.88 -13.02 -23.88
N PRO A 284 33.63 -12.25 -24.70
CA PRO A 284 34.94 -11.70 -24.33
C PRO A 284 34.91 -10.50 -23.37
N TYR A 285 33.73 -9.94 -23.06
CA TYR A 285 33.59 -8.72 -22.24
C TYR A 285 32.69 -8.88 -21.02
N LEU A 286 31.81 -9.87 -21.03
CA LEU A 286 30.78 -10.13 -20.03
C LEU A 286 30.79 -11.65 -19.83
N THR A 287 31.41 -12.11 -18.75
CA THR A 287 31.61 -13.55 -18.51
C THR A 287 31.70 -13.82 -17.01
N GLY A 288 31.30 -15.03 -16.61
CA GLY A 288 31.35 -15.47 -15.23
C GLY A 288 30.41 -14.72 -14.30
N LYS A 289 30.69 -14.83 -13.00
CA LYS A 289 29.91 -14.22 -11.93
C LYS A 289 30.43 -12.84 -11.62
N THR A 290 29.53 -11.86 -11.67
CA THR A 290 29.87 -10.46 -11.43
C THR A 290 28.80 -9.81 -10.57
N GLU A 291 29.22 -9.03 -9.59
CA GLU A 291 28.30 -8.20 -8.82
C GLU A 291 27.97 -6.94 -9.61
N ALA A 292 26.68 -6.70 -9.81
CA ALA A 292 26.15 -5.50 -10.43
C ALA A 292 26.02 -4.40 -9.37
N VAL A 293 26.86 -3.38 -9.48
CA VAL A 293 26.87 -2.20 -8.62
C VAL A 293 26.40 -0.99 -9.44
N PRO A 294 25.13 -0.56 -9.29
CA PRO A 294 24.63 0.59 -10.03
C PRO A 294 25.40 1.86 -9.68
N THR A 295 25.68 2.68 -10.69
CA THR A 295 26.36 3.98 -10.57
C THR A 295 25.42 5.09 -10.99
N GLN A 296 25.80 6.36 -10.96
CA GLN A 296 24.89 7.43 -11.43
C GLN A 296 24.53 7.28 -12.92
N ASP A 297 25.50 6.91 -13.76
CA ASP A 297 25.37 6.91 -15.22
C ASP A 297 25.43 5.51 -15.84
N GLY A 298 25.31 4.45 -15.03
CA GLY A 298 25.34 3.08 -15.53
C GLY A 298 25.47 2.03 -14.44
N ILE A 299 26.27 1.00 -14.71
CA ILE A 299 26.48 -0.13 -13.79
C ILE A 299 27.95 -0.54 -13.87
N ARG A 300 28.57 -0.72 -12.70
CA ARG A 300 29.85 -1.40 -12.56
C ARG A 300 29.61 -2.88 -12.30
N PHE A 301 30.24 -3.74 -13.07
CA PHE A 301 30.26 -5.17 -12.81
C PHE A 301 31.63 -5.55 -12.28
N THR A 302 31.65 -6.04 -11.03
CA THR A 302 32.88 -6.49 -10.38
C THR A 302 32.91 -8.01 -10.37
N GLU A 303 33.95 -8.63 -10.91
CA GLU A 303 34.10 -10.09 -10.87
C GLU A 303 34.16 -10.56 -9.42
N VAL A 304 33.39 -11.59 -9.12
CA VAL A 304 33.33 -12.19 -7.78
C VAL A 304 33.74 -13.65 -7.80
N LYS A 305 34.31 -14.10 -6.68
CA LYS A 305 34.59 -15.51 -6.42
C LYS A 305 33.81 -15.95 -5.20
N MET A 306 33.39 -17.21 -5.18
CA MET A 306 32.84 -17.79 -3.97
C MET A 306 33.97 -17.97 -2.99
N ASN A 307 33.79 -17.54 -1.74
CA ASN A 307 34.76 -17.77 -0.69
C ASN A 307 34.85 -19.28 -0.44
N ASP A 308 36.08 -19.80 -0.29
CA ASP A 308 36.34 -21.23 -0.13
C ASP A 308 35.90 -21.75 1.27
N ASP A 309 35.87 -20.88 2.26
CA ASP A 309 35.57 -21.17 3.66
C ASP A 309 34.14 -20.79 4.06
N GLU A 310 33.50 -19.86 3.36
CA GLU A 310 32.27 -19.19 3.78
C GLU A 310 31.26 -18.98 2.63
N PRO A 311 29.94 -18.99 2.87
CA PRO A 311 28.93 -18.99 1.82
C PRO A 311 28.63 -17.59 1.25
N TRP A 312 29.65 -16.76 1.03
CA TRP A 312 29.50 -15.44 0.41
C TRP A 312 30.49 -15.20 -0.74
N PHE A 313 30.20 -14.16 -1.51
CA PHE A 313 31.03 -13.73 -2.62
C PHE A 313 32.10 -12.72 -2.16
N GLU A 314 33.32 -12.88 -2.67
CA GLU A 314 34.40 -11.91 -2.53
C GLU A 314 34.62 -11.18 -3.84
N ARG A 315 34.64 -9.85 -3.76
CA ARG A 315 35.01 -8.97 -4.89
C ARG A 315 36.48 -9.18 -5.22
N THR A 316 36.75 -9.39 -6.50
CA THR A 316 38.11 -9.31 -7.03
C THR A 316 38.46 -7.86 -7.39
N VAL A 317 39.70 -7.62 -7.83
CA VAL A 317 40.12 -6.32 -8.39
C VAL A 317 39.66 -6.09 -9.83
N SER A 318 39.09 -7.12 -10.47
CA SER A 318 38.67 -7.11 -11.87
C SER A 318 37.25 -6.56 -11.97
N TYR A 319 37.06 -5.51 -12.76
CA TYR A 319 35.75 -4.91 -13.00
C TYR A 319 35.67 -4.31 -14.41
N PHE A 320 34.44 -4.10 -14.88
CA PHE A 320 34.16 -3.29 -16.06
C PHE A 320 32.93 -2.40 -15.82
N ASP A 321 32.93 -1.24 -16.48
CA ASP A 321 31.85 -0.28 -16.40
C ASP A 321 31.03 -0.30 -17.69
N LEU A 322 29.71 -0.33 -17.50
CA LEU A 322 28.74 -0.08 -18.54
C LEU A 322 28.13 1.31 -18.32
N THR A 323 28.15 2.13 -19.36
CA THR A 323 27.53 3.46 -19.35
C THR A 323 26.18 3.40 -20.03
N TRP A 324 25.15 3.96 -19.41
CA TRP A 324 23.80 4.04 -19.96
C TRP A 324 23.78 4.82 -21.29
N THR A 325 22.99 4.33 -22.26
CA THR A 325 22.82 4.98 -23.58
C THR A 325 21.37 5.29 -23.92
N GLY A 326 20.44 5.05 -22.99
CA GLY A 326 19.03 5.33 -23.20
C GLY A 326 18.72 6.81 -23.36
N ASN A 327 17.63 7.10 -24.07
CA ASN A 327 17.09 8.46 -24.29
C ASN A 327 16.23 8.97 -23.12
N ARG A 328 16.24 8.27 -22.00
CA ARG A 328 15.57 8.60 -20.74
C ARG A 328 16.53 8.36 -19.58
N SER A 329 16.16 8.75 -18.37
CA SER A 329 16.92 8.42 -17.16
C SER A 329 17.17 6.91 -17.06
N ARG A 330 18.37 6.51 -16.62
CA ARG A 330 18.65 5.11 -16.28
C ARG A 330 17.80 4.57 -15.12
N PHE A 331 17.19 5.47 -14.35
CA PHE A 331 16.29 5.17 -13.25
C PHE A 331 14.82 5.18 -13.68
N ALA A 332 14.52 5.21 -14.99
CA ALA A 332 13.15 5.32 -15.48
C ALA A 332 12.26 4.12 -15.11
N PHE A 333 12.84 2.98 -14.71
CA PHE A 333 12.09 1.88 -14.08
C PHE A 333 11.32 2.36 -12.83
N ALA A 334 11.79 3.41 -12.14
CA ALA A 334 11.12 3.99 -10.98
C ALA A 334 9.79 4.69 -11.31
N SER A 335 9.42 4.80 -12.59
CA SER A 335 8.10 5.24 -13.05
C SER A 335 7.24 4.07 -13.57
N GLU A 336 7.74 2.83 -13.48
CA GLU A 336 7.12 1.62 -14.04
C GLU A 336 6.88 0.52 -12.99
N ILE A 337 7.74 0.43 -11.98
CA ILE A 337 7.67 -0.55 -10.89
C ILE A 337 7.68 0.14 -9.51
N LEU A 338 6.99 -0.44 -8.53
CA LEU A 338 7.06 0.02 -7.14
C LEU A 338 8.40 -0.45 -6.52
N LEU A 339 9.13 0.47 -5.92
CA LEU A 339 10.45 0.25 -5.33
C LEU A 339 10.36 -0.07 -3.84
N ASN A 340 9.54 -1.07 -3.51
CA ASN A 340 9.35 -1.51 -2.13
C ASN A 340 10.41 -2.52 -1.64
N GLY A 341 11.34 -2.95 -2.51
CA GLY A 341 12.41 -3.88 -2.16
C GLY A 341 13.81 -3.38 -2.55
N GLY A 342 14.83 -3.89 -1.87
CA GLY A 342 16.24 -3.81 -2.33
C GLY A 342 16.94 -2.44 -2.25
N LEU A 343 16.26 -1.36 -1.84
CA LEU A 343 16.85 -0.02 -1.80
C LEU A 343 18.02 0.13 -0.82
N HIS A 344 18.07 -0.69 0.24
CA HIS A 344 19.16 -0.72 1.24
C HIS A 344 20.53 -1.11 0.65
N ARG A 345 20.59 -1.57 -0.60
CA ARG A 345 21.82 -1.96 -1.30
C ARG A 345 22.53 -0.78 -1.95
N TYR A 346 21.88 0.38 -2.00
CA TYR A 346 22.41 1.58 -2.63
C TYR A 346 22.81 2.59 -1.56
N ASP A 347 23.92 3.28 -1.80
CA ASP A 347 24.33 4.38 -0.92
C ASP A 347 23.41 5.61 -1.05
N LYS A 348 23.43 6.48 -0.04
CA LYS A 348 22.64 7.71 0.01
C LYS A 348 22.83 8.61 -1.20
N ALA A 349 24.05 8.66 -1.76
CA ALA A 349 24.34 9.54 -2.89
C ALA A 349 23.63 9.05 -4.14
N LEU A 350 23.61 7.75 -4.37
CA LEU A 350 22.91 7.13 -5.48
C LEU A 350 21.39 7.20 -5.30
N LEU A 351 20.88 6.93 -4.10
CA LEU A 351 19.46 7.07 -3.76
C LEU A 351 18.98 8.52 -4.01
N ARG A 352 19.79 9.52 -3.62
CA ARG A 352 19.50 10.92 -3.90
C ARG A 352 19.38 11.19 -5.40
N VAL A 353 20.29 10.67 -6.21
CA VAL A 353 20.18 10.83 -7.67
C VAL A 353 18.97 10.09 -8.21
N MET A 354 18.69 8.86 -7.78
CA MET A 354 17.53 8.06 -8.19
C MET A 354 16.22 8.81 -7.96
N ARG A 355 16.00 9.32 -6.74
CA ARG A 355 14.81 10.11 -6.39
C ARG A 355 14.70 11.36 -7.27
N ASN A 356 15.79 12.10 -7.43
CA ASN A 356 15.75 13.34 -8.20
C ASN A 356 15.65 13.07 -9.71
N ALA A 357 16.02 11.89 -10.20
CA ALA A 357 15.83 11.52 -11.59
C ALA A 357 14.34 11.35 -11.95
N ILE A 358 13.51 10.89 -11.01
CA ILE A 358 12.04 10.88 -11.14
C ILE A 358 11.54 12.31 -11.36
N LEU A 359 11.97 13.25 -10.52
CA LEU A 359 11.61 14.67 -10.65
C LEU A 359 12.15 15.30 -11.95
N ALA A 360 13.39 14.98 -12.32
CA ALA A 360 14.05 15.49 -13.52
C ALA A 360 13.34 15.03 -14.80
N ALA A 361 12.79 13.82 -14.83
CA ALA A 361 12.01 13.31 -15.96
C ALA A 361 10.78 14.19 -16.27
N HIS A 362 10.25 14.88 -15.27
CA HIS A 362 9.15 15.85 -15.39
C HIS A 362 9.61 17.31 -15.50
N GLY A 363 10.91 17.54 -15.65
CA GLY A 363 11.50 18.87 -15.85
C GLY A 363 11.72 19.68 -14.57
N TYR A 364 11.87 19.03 -13.41
CA TYR A 364 12.18 19.73 -12.16
C TYR A 364 13.43 20.59 -12.26
N VAL A 365 13.32 21.87 -11.91
CA VAL A 365 14.40 22.86 -11.90
C VAL A 365 15.12 22.80 -10.56
N PHE A 366 16.35 22.31 -10.57
CA PHE A 366 17.17 22.11 -9.37
C PHE A 366 17.90 23.39 -8.94
N GLN A 367 17.85 23.69 -7.64
CA GLN A 367 18.65 24.76 -7.02
C GLN A 367 20.00 24.25 -6.49
N SER A 368 20.06 22.96 -6.14
CA SER A 368 21.29 22.33 -5.66
C SER A 368 22.32 22.27 -6.78
N LYS A 369 23.51 22.82 -6.55
CA LYS A 369 24.55 22.98 -7.60
C LYS A 369 24.98 21.63 -8.20
N ASP A 370 25.15 20.62 -7.35
CA ASP A 370 25.47 19.23 -7.72
C ASP A 370 24.39 18.64 -8.65
N LEU A 371 23.12 18.64 -8.22
CA LEU A 371 22.01 18.07 -8.99
C LEU A 371 21.76 18.84 -10.28
N LYS A 372 21.85 20.18 -10.23
CA LYS A 372 21.73 21.03 -11.42
C LYS A 372 22.81 20.67 -12.43
N THR A 373 24.08 20.64 -12.02
CA THR A 373 25.21 20.29 -12.89
C THR A 373 25.04 18.90 -13.48
N TYR A 374 24.64 17.93 -12.65
CA TYR A 374 24.41 16.55 -13.07
C TYR A 374 23.29 16.44 -14.11
N PHE A 375 22.10 16.96 -13.83
CA PHE A 375 20.94 16.82 -14.73
C PHE A 375 21.04 17.72 -15.98
N GLU A 376 21.66 18.91 -15.91
CA GLU A 376 21.92 19.73 -17.11
C GLU A 376 22.86 19.06 -18.11
N ALA A 377 23.71 18.12 -17.66
CA ALA A 377 24.54 17.31 -18.54
C ALA A 377 23.78 16.15 -19.19
N GLN A 378 22.56 15.83 -18.75
CA GLN A 378 21.78 14.71 -19.25
C GLN A 378 21.00 15.11 -20.51
N PRO A 379 21.15 14.39 -21.64
CA PRO A 379 20.53 14.78 -22.92
C PRO A 379 18.99 14.70 -22.91
N TRP A 380 18.42 13.91 -22.00
CA TRP A 380 16.98 13.71 -21.86
C TRP A 380 16.33 14.74 -20.92
N TYR A 381 17.10 15.47 -20.11
CA TYR A 381 16.57 16.42 -19.15
C TYR A 381 16.15 17.73 -19.84
N LYS A 382 14.90 18.13 -19.62
CA LYS A 382 14.33 19.36 -20.17
C LYS A 382 13.66 20.14 -19.04
N PRO A 383 14.30 21.18 -18.48
CA PRO A 383 13.73 21.94 -17.37
C PRO A 383 12.42 22.60 -17.78
N ALA A 384 11.41 22.50 -16.92
CA ALA A 384 10.14 23.20 -17.06
C ALA A 384 10.30 24.69 -16.75
N ALA A 385 9.28 25.49 -17.10
CA ALA A 385 9.26 26.90 -16.75
C ALA A 385 9.15 27.15 -15.23
N SER A 386 8.51 26.22 -14.50
CA SER A 386 8.31 26.31 -13.05
C SER A 386 8.13 24.92 -12.45
N ASN A 387 8.58 24.73 -11.21
CA ASN A 387 8.34 23.48 -10.47
C ASN A 387 6.86 23.29 -10.11
N SER A 388 6.05 24.35 -10.13
CA SER A 388 4.61 24.27 -9.83
C SER A 388 3.78 23.51 -10.87
N SER A 389 4.32 23.30 -12.07
CA SER A 389 3.64 22.52 -13.12
C SER A 389 3.92 21.02 -13.05
N ILE A 390 4.81 20.59 -12.16
CA ILE A 390 5.25 19.19 -12.09
C ILE A 390 4.17 18.37 -11.40
N LYS A 391 3.79 17.28 -12.05
CA LYS A 391 2.82 16.32 -11.55
C LYS A 391 3.42 14.93 -11.67
N LEU A 392 3.56 14.27 -10.53
CA LEU A 392 4.00 12.88 -10.46
C LEU A 392 2.78 11.97 -10.42
N SER A 393 2.88 10.78 -11.02
CA SER A 393 1.90 9.71 -10.80
C SER A 393 1.92 9.25 -9.35
N LEU A 394 0.90 8.51 -8.90
CA LEU A 394 0.93 7.90 -7.57
C LEU A 394 2.19 7.03 -7.38
N LEU A 395 2.55 6.23 -8.38
CA LEU A 395 3.74 5.37 -8.35
C LEU A 395 5.02 6.17 -8.05
N GLU A 396 5.20 7.26 -8.77
CA GLU A 396 6.38 8.12 -8.65
C GLU A 396 6.43 8.82 -7.29
N GLN A 397 5.28 9.24 -6.75
CA GLN A 397 5.20 9.83 -5.40
C GLN A 397 5.57 8.81 -4.32
N LEU A 398 5.09 7.57 -4.45
CA LEU A 398 5.42 6.47 -3.55
C LEU A 398 6.91 6.16 -3.63
N ASN A 399 7.47 6.01 -4.83
CA ASN A 399 8.88 5.71 -5.02
C ASN A 399 9.80 6.82 -4.50
N VAL A 400 9.45 8.10 -4.70
CA VAL A 400 10.17 9.23 -4.08
C VAL A 400 10.19 9.08 -2.55
N SER A 401 9.06 8.69 -1.96
CA SER A 401 8.91 8.54 -0.50
C SER A 401 9.63 7.30 0.04
N LEU A 402 9.61 6.17 -0.67
CA LEU A 402 10.33 4.94 -0.32
C LEU A 402 11.85 5.16 -0.40
N ILE A 403 12.33 5.84 -1.44
CA ILE A 403 13.75 6.22 -1.53
C ILE A 403 14.14 7.16 -0.39
N GLN A 404 13.29 8.12 -0.03
CA GLN A 404 13.51 8.96 1.14
C GLN A 404 13.54 8.16 2.44
N ALA A 405 12.75 7.09 2.57
CA ALA A 405 12.78 6.20 3.72
C ALA A 405 14.12 5.46 3.81
N ALA A 406 14.59 4.91 2.70
CA ALA A 406 15.90 4.26 2.61
C ALA A 406 17.06 5.22 2.95
N GLU A 407 17.03 6.47 2.44
CA GLU A 407 18.04 7.50 2.74
C GLU A 407 18.14 7.87 4.24
N ARG A 408 17.07 7.66 5.02
CA ARG A 408 17.05 7.93 6.48
C ARG A 408 17.54 6.75 7.31
N ALA A 409 17.46 5.54 6.77
CA ALA A 409 17.81 4.30 7.47
C ALA A 409 19.30 3.98 7.38
N GLU A 410 19.96 4.36 6.27
CA GLU A 410 21.41 4.51 6.19
C GLU A 410 21.86 5.75 6.98
#